data_AF-A0A7X8ZZ48-F1
#
_entry.id   AF-A0A7X8ZZ48-F1
#
_cell.length_a   1.000
_cell.length_b   1.000
_cell.length_c   1.000
_cell.angle_alpha   90.00
_cell.angle_beta   90.00
_cell.angle_gamma   90.00
#
_symmetry.space_group_name_H-M   'P 1'
#
loop_
_entity.id
_entity.type
_entity.pdbx_description
1 polymer ?
#
loop_
_entity_poly.entity_id
_entity_poly.type
_entity_poly.pdbx_seq_one_letter_code
_entity_poly.pdbx_strand_id
1 'polypeptide(L)'
;MKIHYFQRYHEKENVATANTMLLLSRLYQYSSDKFFRFLKSEFFSDAFEPEIVFNLQEKSVESIPDATITQESFKIVVETKMSDWFYTDQLLRHLKSFGDEKYKVMITLAPELMNPEKKKEFEEHLKEYNATQTYPVMHVNTVFERIVDAIRDVIDDRDYEMQEVLDDYLNYCYNDKLIIVSDSWKRMRVQLAGTTFNFNVSENLYYDNIERGFSAHDYLGLYKEKSVRAIGKIKAIITAVTTEAGIEYKAELGELTDDRKQQICKAIEDGKNYGYVMTGERYFFVDKFYETDFKKITPRAPMGTRVFDLTQILETEQLPEIQEIAELLKVKTWS
;
A
#
# COMPACT_ATOMS: atom_id res chain seq x y z
N MET A 1 18.20 2.85 14.25
CA MET A 1 17.43 4.10 14.22
C MET A 1 16.55 4.04 12.97
N LYS A 2 15.23 3.93 13.12
CA LYS A 2 14.31 3.91 11.97
C LYS A 2 13.93 5.36 11.67
N ILE A 3 14.19 5.81 10.45
CA ILE A 3 13.84 7.16 10.03
C ILE A 3 12.35 7.12 9.67
N HIS A 4 11.54 7.92 10.36
CA HIS A 4 10.17 8.19 9.94
C HIS A 4 10.20 9.38 8.98
N TYR A 5 9.70 9.17 7.78
CA TYR A 5 9.65 10.18 6.72
C TYR A 5 8.38 11.02 6.79
N PHE A 6 7.29 10.46 7.34
CA PHE A 6 5.97 11.09 7.33
C PHE A 6 5.54 11.61 8.70
N GLN A 7 4.93 12.80 8.70
CA GLN A 7 4.45 13.48 9.89
C GLN A 7 3.19 12.79 10.45
N ARG A 8 3.07 12.68 11.78
CA ARG A 8 1.96 11.99 12.45
C ARG A 8 1.19 12.85 13.45
N TYR A 9 1.60 14.09 13.65
CA TYR A 9 1.01 15.02 14.62
C TYR A 9 0.56 16.28 13.88
N HIS A 10 -0.75 16.55 13.79
CA HIS A 10 -1.47 17.81 13.46
C HIS A 10 -2.90 17.51 12.91
N GLU A 11 -3.61 18.52 12.41
CA GLU A 11 -4.91 18.38 11.73
C GLU A 11 -4.86 17.32 10.62
N LYS A 12 -5.70 16.30 10.75
CA LYS A 12 -5.57 15.03 10.02
C LYS A 12 -5.59 15.19 8.50
N GLU A 13 -6.46 16.05 7.95
CA GLU A 13 -6.58 16.26 6.49
C GLU A 13 -5.35 16.95 5.89
N ASN A 14 -4.85 17.99 6.54
CA ASN A 14 -3.68 18.73 6.10
C ASN A 14 -2.43 17.84 6.14
N VAL A 15 -2.30 17.02 7.19
CA VAL A 15 -1.22 16.04 7.30
C VAL A 15 -1.32 14.97 6.21
N ALA A 16 -2.52 14.43 5.96
CA ALA A 16 -2.74 13.43 4.91
C ALA A 16 -2.38 13.97 3.51
N THR A 17 -2.78 15.20 3.21
CA THR A 17 -2.42 15.88 1.97
C THR A 17 -0.91 16.07 1.87
N ALA A 18 -0.28 16.66 2.88
CA ALA A 18 1.15 16.94 2.89
C ALA A 18 2.01 15.68 2.77
N ASN A 19 1.66 14.61 3.51
CA ASN A 19 2.36 13.34 3.46
C ASN A 19 2.20 12.66 2.09
N THR A 20 1.02 12.73 1.48
CA THR A 20 0.82 12.19 0.12
C THR A 20 1.65 12.96 -0.90
N MET A 21 1.69 14.29 -0.82
CA MET A 21 2.53 15.11 -1.69
C MET A 21 4.02 14.84 -1.46
N LEU A 22 4.43 14.60 -0.21
CA LEU A 22 5.80 14.20 0.11
C LEU A 22 6.14 12.85 -0.52
N LEU A 23 5.26 11.86 -0.46
CA LEU A 23 5.48 10.55 -1.10
C LEU A 23 5.69 10.70 -2.61
N LEU A 24 4.80 11.45 -3.28
CA LEU A 24 4.90 11.70 -4.72
C LEU A 24 6.17 12.47 -5.08
N SER A 25 6.56 13.46 -4.26
CA SER A 25 7.81 14.20 -4.41
C SER A 25 9.04 13.30 -4.26
N ARG A 26 9.02 12.36 -3.29
CA ARG A 26 10.07 11.36 -3.12
C ARG A 26 10.17 10.42 -4.32
N LEU A 27 9.04 9.96 -4.86
CA LEU A 27 9.03 9.13 -6.07
C LEU A 27 9.64 9.87 -7.26
N TYR A 28 9.28 11.14 -7.48
CA TYR A 28 9.85 11.96 -8.55
C TYR A 28 11.35 12.17 -8.38
N GLN A 29 11.81 12.50 -7.16
CA GLN A 29 13.24 12.67 -6.86
C GLN A 29 14.03 11.36 -7.05
N TYR A 30 13.41 10.23 -6.73
CA TYR A 30 14.00 8.91 -6.89
C TYR A 30 14.12 8.53 -8.37
N SER A 31 13.04 8.71 -9.14
CA SER A 31 13.01 8.47 -10.58
C SER A 31 11.86 9.21 -11.25
N SER A 32 12.19 10.19 -12.10
CA SER A 32 11.22 10.93 -12.89
C SER A 32 10.45 10.01 -13.85
N ASP A 33 11.12 9.04 -14.47
CA ASP A 33 10.48 8.02 -15.33
C ASP A 33 9.39 7.26 -14.57
N LYS A 34 9.70 6.72 -13.39
CA LYS A 34 8.72 5.97 -12.58
C LYS A 34 7.57 6.85 -12.12
N PHE A 35 7.85 8.10 -11.75
CA PHE A 35 6.82 9.06 -11.41
C PHE A 35 5.87 9.34 -12.58
N PHE A 36 6.39 9.59 -13.79
CA PHE A 36 5.54 9.84 -14.95
C PHE A 36 4.80 8.59 -15.41
N ARG A 37 5.40 7.40 -15.30
CA ARG A 37 4.70 6.12 -15.50
C ARG A 37 3.56 5.94 -14.50
N PHE A 38 3.77 6.26 -13.23
CA PHE A 38 2.72 6.25 -12.21
C PHE A 38 1.58 7.20 -12.60
N LEU A 39 1.88 8.47 -12.90
CA LEU A 39 0.86 9.45 -13.32
C LEU A 39 0.09 8.97 -14.56
N LYS A 40 0.79 8.44 -15.56
CA LYS A 40 0.20 7.93 -16.79
C LYS A 40 -0.73 6.74 -16.54
N SER A 41 -0.35 5.82 -15.65
CA SER A 41 -1.16 4.64 -15.33
C SER A 41 -2.40 4.95 -14.50
N GLU A 42 -2.31 5.92 -13.58
CA GLU A 42 -3.33 6.11 -12.54
C GLU A 42 -4.21 7.33 -12.78
N PHE A 43 -3.67 8.41 -13.35
CA PHE A 43 -4.37 9.71 -13.44
C PHE A 43 -4.62 10.20 -14.86
N PHE A 44 -3.85 9.71 -15.82
CA PHE A 44 -3.96 10.12 -17.22
C PHE A 44 -4.19 8.91 -18.14
N SER A 45 -4.24 9.15 -19.45
CA SER A 45 -4.35 8.10 -20.47
C SER A 45 -3.05 7.96 -21.25
N ASP A 46 -2.99 7.02 -22.19
CA ASP A 46 -1.79 6.78 -23.00
C ASP A 46 -1.29 8.00 -23.78
N ALA A 47 -2.16 8.98 -24.04
CA ALA A 47 -1.81 10.23 -24.72
C ALA A 47 -0.97 11.20 -23.85
N PHE A 48 -0.85 10.95 -22.54
CA PHE A 48 -0.09 11.80 -21.63
C PHE A 48 1.42 11.58 -21.78
N GLU A 49 2.10 12.61 -22.27
CA GLU A 49 3.56 12.66 -22.44
C GLU A 49 4.11 13.98 -21.86
N PRO A 50 4.17 14.11 -20.53
CA PRO A 50 4.63 15.32 -19.84
C PRO A 50 6.16 15.43 -19.76
N GLU A 51 6.88 14.49 -20.36
CA GLU A 51 8.34 14.49 -20.36
C GLU A 51 8.88 15.54 -21.33
N ILE A 52 10.15 15.91 -21.14
CA ILE A 52 10.81 16.84 -22.06
C ILE A 52 11.12 16.09 -23.35
N VAL A 53 10.60 16.60 -24.46
CA VAL A 53 10.80 16.05 -25.81
C VAL A 53 11.80 16.92 -26.58
N PHE A 54 12.76 16.27 -27.22
CA PHE A 54 13.76 16.90 -28.08
C PHE A 54 13.48 16.52 -29.53
N ASN A 55 13.06 17.48 -30.35
CA ASN A 55 12.84 17.26 -31.78
C ASN A 55 13.92 17.97 -32.60
N LEU A 56 14.32 17.34 -33.71
CA LEU A 56 15.23 17.94 -34.70
C LEU A 56 14.45 18.33 -35.95
N GLN A 57 14.76 19.49 -36.52
CA GLN A 57 14.20 19.96 -37.80
C GLN A 57 12.66 19.95 -37.84
N GLU A 58 12.01 20.37 -36.76
CA GLU A 58 10.55 20.44 -36.68
C GLU A 58 10.04 21.53 -37.63
N LYS A 59 9.19 21.18 -38.60
CA LYS A 59 8.68 22.14 -39.58
C LYS A 59 7.65 23.07 -38.94
N SER A 60 7.97 24.36 -38.81
CA SER A 60 6.96 25.39 -38.48
C SER A 60 6.46 26.08 -39.75
N VAL A 61 5.35 26.81 -39.63
CA VAL A 61 4.68 27.50 -40.75
C VAL A 61 5.58 28.55 -41.41
N GLU A 62 6.49 29.16 -40.64
CA GLU A 62 7.31 30.30 -41.11
C GLU A 62 8.82 30.01 -41.14
N SER A 63 9.30 28.95 -40.47
CA SER A 63 10.72 28.57 -40.44
C SER A 63 10.90 27.12 -40.00
N ILE A 64 12.08 26.54 -40.19
CA ILE A 64 12.42 25.22 -39.65
C ILE A 64 13.53 25.43 -38.61
N PRO A 65 13.21 25.49 -37.30
CA PRO A 65 14.23 25.47 -36.27
C PRO A 65 15.08 24.20 -36.36
N ASP A 66 16.38 24.31 -36.10
CA ASP A 66 17.30 23.17 -36.11
C ASP A 66 16.95 22.14 -35.03
N ALA A 67 16.50 22.60 -33.86
CA ALA A 67 15.99 21.77 -32.79
C ALA A 67 14.93 22.51 -31.95
N THR A 68 14.02 21.76 -31.35
CA THR A 68 13.07 22.24 -30.34
C THR A 68 13.18 21.37 -29.09
N ILE A 69 12.99 22.00 -27.93
CA ILE A 69 12.90 21.33 -26.63
C ILE A 69 11.54 21.74 -26.07
N THR A 70 10.61 20.80 -25.95
CA THR A 70 9.22 21.07 -25.55
C THR A 70 8.81 20.18 -24.40
N GLN A 71 7.82 20.63 -23.64
CA GLN A 71 7.19 19.86 -22.58
C GLN A 71 5.71 20.22 -22.55
N GLU A 72 4.83 19.22 -22.54
CA GLU A 72 3.41 19.48 -22.47
C GLU A 72 3.00 19.92 -21.06
N SER A 73 2.21 20.99 -20.97
CA SER A 73 1.77 21.53 -19.68
C SER A 73 0.71 20.65 -19.04
N PHE A 74 0.83 20.43 -17.74
CA PHE A 74 -0.18 19.74 -16.97
C PHE A 74 -0.36 20.35 -15.58
N LYS A 75 -1.54 20.14 -15.00
CA LYS A 75 -1.86 20.53 -13.64
C LYS A 75 -2.70 19.47 -12.95
N ILE A 76 -2.33 19.16 -11.72
CA ILE A 76 -3.07 18.27 -10.83
C ILE A 76 -3.52 19.09 -9.63
N VAL A 77 -4.82 19.05 -9.34
CA VAL A 77 -5.42 19.66 -8.15
C VAL A 77 -5.92 18.53 -7.28
N VAL A 78 -5.44 18.46 -6.04
CA VAL A 78 -5.79 17.38 -5.11
C VAL A 78 -6.64 17.94 -3.98
N GLU A 79 -7.79 17.34 -3.75
CA GLU A 79 -8.62 17.55 -2.57
C GLU A 79 -8.61 16.26 -1.74
N THR A 80 -8.22 16.36 -0.48
CA THR A 80 -8.13 15.21 0.43
C THR A 80 -9.21 15.32 1.51
N LYS A 81 -9.83 14.19 1.84
CA LYS A 81 -10.78 14.07 2.96
C LYS A 81 -10.44 12.88 3.84
N MET A 82 -10.87 12.92 5.11
CA MET A 82 -10.80 11.77 6.01
C MET A 82 -11.97 10.78 5.84
N SER A 83 -12.92 11.08 4.97
CA SER A 83 -14.06 10.22 4.64
C SER A 83 -14.42 10.39 3.16
N ASP A 84 -15.42 9.64 2.70
CA ASP A 84 -16.00 9.73 1.34
C ASP A 84 -16.74 11.04 1.04
N TRP A 85 -16.80 11.98 1.99
CA TRP A 85 -17.64 13.17 1.91
C TRP A 85 -16.92 14.35 1.28
N PHE A 86 -17.24 14.62 0.01
CA PHE A 86 -16.78 15.79 -0.73
C PHE A 86 -17.97 16.70 -1.09
N TYR A 87 -17.85 18.00 -0.80
CA TYR A 87 -18.90 18.97 -1.17
C TYR A 87 -18.78 19.37 -2.64
N THR A 88 -19.83 19.15 -3.43
CA THR A 88 -19.88 19.53 -4.86
C THR A 88 -19.47 20.99 -5.09
N ASP A 89 -20.01 21.93 -4.31
CA ASP A 89 -19.67 23.35 -4.40
C ASP A 89 -18.18 23.64 -4.17
N GLN A 90 -17.54 22.88 -3.28
CA GLN A 90 -16.11 23.00 -3.02
C GLN A 90 -15.31 22.55 -4.24
N LEU A 91 -15.64 21.38 -4.80
CA LEU A 91 -15.00 20.83 -5.99
C LEU A 91 -15.17 21.77 -7.20
N LEU A 92 -16.35 22.34 -7.42
CA LEU A 92 -16.60 23.32 -8.47
C LEU A 92 -15.78 24.60 -8.31
N ARG A 93 -15.53 25.06 -7.07
CA ARG A 93 -14.62 26.18 -6.83
C ARG A 93 -13.18 25.80 -7.16
N HIS A 94 -12.75 24.57 -6.91
CA HIS A 94 -11.40 24.11 -7.26
C HIS A 94 -11.16 24.05 -8.77
N LEU A 95 -12.20 23.82 -9.59
CA LEU A 95 -12.08 23.88 -11.06
C LEU A 95 -11.52 25.24 -11.54
N LYS A 96 -11.81 26.34 -10.82
CA LYS A 96 -11.28 27.68 -11.15
C LYS A 96 -9.77 27.83 -10.95
N SER A 97 -9.11 26.85 -10.34
CA SER A 97 -7.66 26.87 -10.20
C SER A 97 -6.92 26.43 -11.47
N PHE A 98 -7.60 25.82 -12.44
CA PHE A 98 -7.02 25.43 -13.72
C PHE A 98 -6.90 26.61 -14.68
N GLY A 99 -5.82 26.65 -15.45
CA GLY A 99 -5.59 27.58 -16.55
C GLY A 99 -5.79 26.89 -17.91
N ASP A 100 -4.90 27.20 -18.85
CA ASP A 100 -4.87 26.66 -20.21
C ASP A 100 -3.94 25.44 -20.35
N GLU A 101 -3.60 24.76 -19.25
CA GLU A 101 -2.74 23.59 -19.29
C GLU A 101 -3.36 22.49 -20.18
N LYS A 102 -2.54 21.79 -20.97
CA LYS A 102 -3.04 20.78 -21.91
C LYS A 102 -3.70 19.61 -21.17
N TYR A 103 -3.09 19.16 -20.06
CA TYR A 103 -3.64 18.09 -19.23
C TYR A 103 -4.04 18.59 -17.84
N LYS A 104 -5.30 18.38 -17.48
CA LYS A 104 -5.87 18.88 -16.22
C LYS A 104 -6.57 17.75 -15.48
N VAL A 105 -6.15 17.48 -14.25
CA VAL A 105 -6.74 16.43 -13.41
C VAL A 105 -7.09 17.00 -12.05
N MET A 106 -8.34 16.79 -11.63
CA MET A 106 -8.74 16.95 -10.24
C MET A 106 -8.81 15.58 -9.58
N ILE A 107 -8.08 15.40 -8.49
CA ILE A 107 -8.05 14.18 -7.70
C ILE A 107 -8.85 14.41 -6.41
N THR A 108 -9.84 13.56 -6.14
CA THR A 108 -10.46 13.45 -4.83
C THR A 108 -9.95 12.21 -4.13
N LEU A 109 -9.17 12.42 -3.05
CA LEU A 109 -8.46 11.39 -2.31
C LEU A 109 -9.06 11.21 -0.91
N ALA A 110 -9.49 10.00 -0.59
CA ALA A 110 -10.07 9.68 0.71
C ALA A 110 -9.77 8.22 1.13
N PRO A 111 -10.11 7.81 2.36
CA PRO A 111 -9.99 6.43 2.78
C PRO A 111 -10.97 5.48 2.08
N GLU A 112 -12.09 6.02 1.59
CA GLU A 112 -13.10 5.32 0.80
C GLU A 112 -13.42 6.11 -0.46
N LEU A 113 -13.91 5.43 -1.49
CA LEU A 113 -14.42 6.10 -2.68
C LEU A 113 -15.64 6.95 -2.35
N MET A 114 -15.80 8.04 -3.09
CA MET A 114 -16.97 8.90 -2.98
C MET A 114 -18.23 8.09 -3.27
N ASN A 115 -19.31 8.38 -2.54
CA ASN A 115 -20.62 7.81 -2.83
C ASN A 115 -20.95 7.92 -4.34
N PRO A 116 -21.39 6.83 -5.00
CA PRO A 116 -21.61 6.82 -6.44
C PRO A 116 -22.60 7.87 -6.96
N GLU A 117 -23.65 8.17 -6.20
CA GLU A 117 -24.64 9.18 -6.59
C GLU A 117 -24.04 10.59 -6.53
N LYS A 118 -23.25 10.87 -5.49
CA LYS A 118 -22.54 12.15 -5.35
C LYS A 118 -21.44 12.34 -6.39
N LYS A 119 -20.70 11.28 -6.69
CA LYS A 119 -19.72 11.28 -7.77
C LYS A 119 -20.38 11.60 -9.10
N LYS A 120 -21.49 10.93 -9.41
CA LYS A 120 -22.26 11.18 -10.63
C LYS A 120 -22.78 12.61 -10.71
N GLU A 121 -23.36 13.12 -9.61
CA GLU A 121 -23.82 14.51 -9.51
C GLU A 121 -22.69 15.50 -9.84
N PHE A 122 -21.51 15.32 -9.25
CA PHE A 122 -20.36 16.18 -9.54
C PHE A 122 -19.87 16.05 -10.99
N GLU A 123 -19.78 14.84 -11.53
CA GLU A 123 -19.35 14.58 -12.91
C GLU A 123 -20.30 15.19 -13.96
N GLU A 124 -21.60 15.28 -13.66
CA GLU A 124 -22.56 16.00 -14.50
C GLU A 124 -22.24 17.50 -14.58
N HIS A 125 -21.99 18.15 -13.44
CA HIS A 125 -21.56 19.55 -13.42
C HIS A 125 -20.18 19.76 -14.06
N LEU A 126 -19.26 18.79 -13.93
CA LEU A 126 -17.95 18.84 -14.57
C LEU A 126 -18.07 18.81 -16.11
N LYS A 127 -19.01 18.03 -16.65
CA LYS A 127 -19.27 18.01 -18.10
C LYS A 127 -19.74 19.38 -18.60
N GLU A 128 -20.63 20.04 -17.87
CA GLU A 128 -21.09 21.40 -18.20
C GLU A 128 -19.95 22.41 -18.14
N TYR A 129 -19.10 22.33 -17.11
CA TYR A 129 -17.91 23.17 -16.99
C TYR A 129 -16.97 22.98 -18.20
N ASN A 130 -16.66 21.72 -18.54
CA ASN A 130 -15.76 21.36 -19.62
C ASN A 130 -16.25 21.76 -21.02
N ALA A 131 -17.56 21.94 -21.22
CA ALA A 131 -18.12 22.38 -22.51
C ALA A 131 -17.63 23.76 -22.97
N THR A 132 -17.07 24.55 -22.05
CA THR A 132 -16.56 25.90 -22.32
C THR A 132 -15.03 26.01 -22.28
N GLN A 133 -14.33 24.91 -21.97
CA GLN A 133 -12.88 24.90 -21.78
C GLN A 133 -12.16 24.48 -23.07
N THR A 134 -10.98 25.06 -23.33
CA THR A 134 -10.12 24.64 -24.45
C THR A 134 -9.63 23.20 -24.27
N TYR A 135 -9.25 22.85 -23.04
CA TYR A 135 -8.85 21.50 -22.65
C TYR A 135 -9.71 21.06 -21.45
N PRO A 136 -10.31 19.86 -21.49
CA PRO A 136 -11.19 19.39 -20.43
C PRO A 136 -10.40 19.02 -19.16
N VAL A 137 -11.03 19.20 -18.00
CA VAL A 137 -10.56 18.69 -16.72
C VAL A 137 -11.10 17.28 -16.51
N MET A 138 -10.22 16.34 -16.15
CA MET A 138 -10.58 14.97 -15.75
C MET A 138 -10.78 14.90 -14.24
N HIS A 139 -11.74 14.11 -13.78
CA HIS A 139 -11.93 13.82 -12.36
C HIS A 139 -11.51 12.39 -12.06
N VAL A 140 -10.58 12.25 -11.11
CA VAL A 140 -10.14 10.96 -10.59
C VAL A 140 -10.53 10.88 -9.12
N ASN A 141 -11.47 10.00 -8.79
CA ASN A 141 -11.78 9.66 -7.41
C ASN A 141 -11.05 8.38 -7.03
N THR A 142 -10.13 8.49 -6.08
CA THR A 142 -9.23 7.40 -5.68
C THR A 142 -9.06 7.34 -4.16
N VAL A 143 -8.37 6.30 -3.70
CA VAL A 143 -8.11 6.05 -2.27
C VAL A 143 -6.61 5.95 -1.98
N PHE A 144 -6.22 6.15 -0.72
CA PHE A 144 -4.82 6.08 -0.29
C PHE A 144 -4.17 4.73 -0.61
N GLU A 145 -4.91 3.64 -0.46
CA GLU A 145 -4.46 2.30 -0.80
C GLU A 145 -4.07 2.19 -2.27
N ARG A 146 -4.92 2.72 -3.16
CA ARG A 146 -4.70 2.67 -4.60
C ARG A 146 -3.46 3.43 -5.02
N ILE A 147 -3.16 4.57 -4.37
CA ILE A 147 -1.89 5.30 -4.58
C ILE A 147 -0.71 4.41 -4.21
N VAL A 148 -0.77 3.72 -3.06
CA VAL A 148 0.33 2.84 -2.62
C VAL A 148 0.54 1.71 -3.61
N ASP A 149 -0.53 1.05 -4.05
CA ASP A 149 -0.46 -0.07 -4.98
C ASP A 149 0.06 0.37 -6.36
N ALA A 150 -0.43 1.50 -6.89
CA ALA A 150 0.05 2.04 -8.16
C ALA A 150 1.54 2.43 -8.11
N ILE A 151 2.04 2.91 -6.96
CA ILE A 151 3.49 3.16 -6.79
C ILE A 151 4.24 1.83 -6.73
N ARG A 152 3.71 0.81 -6.04
CA ARG A 152 4.32 -0.53 -6.00
C ARG A 152 4.48 -1.13 -7.39
N ASP A 153 3.52 -0.90 -8.29
CA ASP A 153 3.53 -1.45 -9.64
C ASP A 153 4.62 -0.83 -10.53
N VAL A 154 5.08 0.39 -10.23
CA VAL A 154 6.13 1.08 -11.01
C VAL A 154 7.54 0.97 -10.40
N ILE A 155 7.65 0.50 -9.16
CA ILE A 155 8.94 0.27 -8.49
C ILE A 155 9.31 -1.22 -8.50
N ASP A 156 10.61 -1.50 -8.61
CA ASP A 156 11.19 -2.84 -8.65
C ASP A 156 11.60 -3.30 -7.25
N ASP A 157 11.79 -4.62 -7.09
CA ASP A 157 12.43 -5.30 -5.95
C ASP A 157 13.82 -4.74 -5.56
N ARG A 158 14.44 -3.92 -6.43
CA ARG A 158 15.78 -3.33 -6.25
C ARG A 158 15.74 -1.89 -5.78
N ASP A 159 14.57 -1.26 -5.75
CA ASP A 159 14.43 0.14 -5.36
C ASP A 159 14.38 0.30 -3.84
N TYR A 160 15.42 -0.15 -3.15
CA TYR A 160 15.44 -0.33 -1.70
C TYR A 160 15.04 0.94 -0.94
N GLU A 161 15.60 2.08 -1.32
CA GLU A 161 15.30 3.36 -0.70
C GLU A 161 13.82 3.76 -0.88
N MET A 162 13.28 3.60 -2.08
CA MET A 162 11.89 3.98 -2.36
C MET A 162 10.90 3.01 -1.70
N GLN A 163 11.25 1.73 -1.60
CA GLN A 163 10.45 0.75 -0.86
C GLN A 163 10.37 1.08 0.63
N GLU A 164 11.48 1.50 1.26
CA GLU A 164 11.46 1.92 2.67
C GLU A 164 10.58 3.16 2.89
N VAL A 165 10.63 4.13 1.99
CA VAL A 165 9.74 5.30 2.02
C VAL A 165 8.28 4.88 1.88
N LEU A 166 7.97 4.03 0.89
CA LEU A 166 6.60 3.58 0.65
C LEU A 166 6.05 2.75 1.83
N ASP A 167 6.88 1.91 2.45
CA ASP A 167 6.52 1.15 3.64
C ASP A 167 6.26 2.06 4.85
N ASP A 168 7.03 3.13 5.07
CA ASP A 168 6.74 4.10 6.14
C ASP A 168 5.45 4.89 5.87
N TYR A 169 5.19 5.27 4.62
CA TYR A 169 3.92 5.91 4.22
C TYR A 169 2.73 4.99 4.48
N LEU A 170 2.85 3.73 4.07
CA LEU A 170 1.81 2.74 4.27
C LEU A 170 1.52 2.53 5.77
N ASN A 171 2.57 2.45 6.60
CA ASN A 171 2.42 2.39 8.05
C ASN A 171 1.72 3.65 8.61
N TYR A 172 2.06 4.83 8.11
CA TYR A 172 1.36 6.07 8.45
C TYR A 172 -0.13 5.97 8.10
N CYS A 173 -0.48 5.56 6.87
CA CYS A 173 -1.87 5.45 6.43
C CYS A 173 -2.69 4.49 7.30
N TYR A 174 -2.13 3.36 7.74
CA TYR A 174 -2.84 2.47 8.67
C TYR A 174 -3.04 3.09 10.05
N ASN A 175 -2.00 3.71 10.62
CA ASN A 175 -2.07 4.33 11.94
C ASN A 175 -3.13 5.45 11.99
N ASP A 176 -3.21 6.25 10.93
CA ASP A 176 -4.15 7.38 10.82
C ASP A 176 -5.52 6.96 10.26
N LYS A 177 -5.72 5.67 9.98
CA LYS A 177 -6.95 5.09 9.41
C LYS A 177 -7.32 5.65 8.04
N LEU A 178 -6.30 6.03 7.26
CA LEU A 178 -6.43 6.46 5.86
C LEU A 178 -6.59 5.28 4.89
N ILE A 179 -6.16 4.09 5.29
CA ILE A 179 -6.49 2.85 4.61
C ILE A 179 -7.37 2.07 5.55
N ILE A 180 -8.62 1.85 5.13
CA ILE A 180 -9.61 1.17 5.94
C ILE A 180 -9.34 -0.33 5.89
N VAL A 181 -9.37 -0.92 7.07
CA VAL A 181 -9.08 -2.34 7.35
C VAL A 181 -10.18 -3.27 6.82
N SER A 182 -11.23 -2.75 6.16
CA SER A 182 -12.40 -3.51 5.70
C SER A 182 -12.05 -4.67 4.77
N ASP A 183 -10.88 -4.63 4.14
CA ASP A 183 -10.35 -5.67 3.25
C ASP A 183 -9.24 -6.53 3.86
N SER A 184 -9.04 -6.53 5.19
CA SER A 184 -8.09 -7.46 5.82
C SER A 184 -8.44 -8.91 5.53
N TRP A 185 -9.74 -9.22 5.39
CA TRP A 185 -10.28 -10.53 5.07
C TRP A 185 -9.79 -11.10 3.75
N LYS A 186 -9.25 -10.30 2.82
CA LYS A 186 -8.67 -10.80 1.57
C LYS A 186 -7.14 -10.76 1.54
N ARG A 187 -6.50 -10.17 2.56
CA ARG A 187 -5.07 -9.90 2.54
C ARG A 187 -4.27 -10.97 3.25
N MET A 188 -3.21 -11.43 2.58
CA MET A 188 -2.16 -12.27 3.13
C MET A 188 -0.87 -11.48 3.29
N ARG A 189 -0.40 -11.33 4.53
CA ARG A 189 0.95 -10.82 4.82
C ARG A 189 1.93 -11.99 4.82
N VAL A 190 3.02 -11.85 4.07
CA VAL A 190 4.10 -12.83 4.01
C VAL A 190 5.26 -12.39 4.89
N GLN A 191 5.70 -13.29 5.75
CA GLN A 191 6.81 -13.09 6.68
C GLN A 191 7.92 -14.10 6.43
N LEU A 192 9.16 -13.62 6.51
CA LEU A 192 10.33 -14.47 6.42
C LEU A 192 10.45 -15.29 7.71
N ALA A 193 10.31 -16.61 7.58
CA ALA A 193 10.37 -17.52 8.71
C ALA A 193 11.54 -18.50 8.59
N GLY A 194 12.63 -18.15 7.91
CA GLY A 194 13.71 -19.09 7.55
C GLY A 194 14.21 -19.94 8.73
N THR A 195 14.59 -19.28 9.83
CA THR A 195 15.13 -19.93 11.04
C THR A 195 14.03 -20.54 11.91
N THR A 196 12.92 -19.82 12.09
CA THR A 196 11.86 -20.15 13.06
C THR A 196 10.71 -20.98 12.47
N PHE A 197 10.78 -21.33 11.17
CA PHE A 197 9.68 -21.93 10.41
C PHE A 197 9.03 -23.12 11.13
N ASN A 198 9.86 -24.07 11.56
CA ASN A 198 9.39 -25.31 12.16
C ASN A 198 8.62 -25.03 13.45
N PHE A 199 9.16 -24.14 14.29
CA PHE A 199 8.51 -23.69 15.52
C PHE A 199 7.19 -22.97 15.22
N ASN A 200 7.20 -22.05 14.25
CA ASN A 200 6.01 -21.27 13.91
C ASN A 200 4.86 -22.16 13.43
N VAL A 201 5.16 -23.17 12.61
CA VAL A 201 4.18 -24.16 12.14
C VAL A 201 3.70 -25.06 13.29
N SER A 202 4.60 -25.56 14.14
CA SER A 202 4.21 -26.48 15.23
C SER A 202 3.36 -25.81 16.31
N GLU A 203 3.63 -24.55 16.63
CA GLU A 203 2.90 -23.80 17.67
C GLU A 203 1.80 -22.90 17.09
N ASN A 204 1.54 -22.93 15.77
CA ASN A 204 0.52 -22.10 15.10
C ASN A 204 0.62 -20.61 15.44
N LEU A 205 1.86 -20.11 15.53
CA LEU A 205 2.18 -18.78 16.02
C LEU A 205 3.35 -18.18 15.24
N TYR A 206 3.24 -16.91 14.86
CA TYR A 206 4.35 -16.10 14.37
C TYR A 206 4.56 -14.89 15.27
N TYR A 207 5.79 -14.39 15.37
CA TYR A 207 6.11 -13.24 16.21
C TYR A 207 7.02 -12.24 15.51
N ASP A 208 6.88 -10.97 15.87
CA ASP A 208 7.66 -9.86 15.34
C ASP A 208 7.84 -8.78 16.42
N ASN A 209 8.82 -7.90 16.24
CA ASN A 209 9.03 -6.81 17.20
C ASN A 209 7.81 -5.87 17.23
N ILE A 210 7.42 -5.38 18.42
CA ILE A 210 6.23 -4.53 18.59
C ILE A 210 6.30 -3.22 17.80
N GLU A 211 7.51 -2.68 17.59
CA GLU A 211 7.78 -1.47 16.82
C GLU A 211 7.65 -1.70 15.31
N ARG A 212 7.63 -2.96 14.87
CA ARG A 212 7.41 -3.29 13.46
C ARG A 212 5.92 -3.18 13.15
N GLY A 213 5.57 -2.06 12.52
CA GLY A 213 4.24 -1.82 11.98
C GLY A 213 3.79 -2.91 11.01
N PHE A 214 2.47 -3.10 10.94
CA PHE A 214 1.85 -3.98 9.97
C PHE A 214 0.57 -3.43 9.40
N SER A 215 0.34 -3.73 8.12
CA SER A 215 -0.93 -3.56 7.44
C SER A 215 -1.95 -4.56 7.97
N ALA A 216 -3.21 -4.20 8.12
CA ALA A 216 -4.22 -5.18 8.51
C ALA A 216 -4.34 -6.30 7.47
N HIS A 217 -4.42 -7.53 7.96
CA HIS A 217 -4.48 -8.78 7.20
C HIS A 217 -5.09 -9.88 8.08
N ASP A 218 -5.90 -10.74 7.47
CA ASP A 218 -6.46 -11.91 8.15
C ASP A 218 -5.60 -13.15 7.94
N TYR A 219 -4.73 -13.15 6.92
CA TYR A 219 -3.92 -14.32 6.56
C TYR A 219 -2.44 -14.04 6.72
N LEU A 220 -1.72 -15.02 7.27
CA LEU A 220 -0.28 -14.98 7.41
C LEU A 220 0.35 -16.10 6.59
N GLY A 221 1.28 -15.73 5.70
CA GLY A 221 2.11 -16.65 4.94
C GLY A 221 3.53 -16.72 5.52
N LEU A 222 4.03 -17.93 5.77
CA LEU A 222 5.40 -18.16 6.21
C LEU A 222 6.28 -18.50 5.00
N TYR A 223 7.24 -17.63 4.72
CA TYR A 223 8.15 -17.78 3.60
C TYR A 223 9.46 -18.47 4.01
N LYS A 224 9.82 -19.51 3.27
CA LYS A 224 11.07 -20.25 3.40
C LYS A 224 11.44 -20.86 2.05
N GLU A 225 12.74 -20.88 1.72
CA GLU A 225 13.26 -21.57 0.51
C GLU A 225 12.57 -21.15 -0.80
N LYS A 226 12.47 -19.83 -1.03
CA LYS A 226 11.87 -19.26 -2.25
C LYS A 226 10.37 -19.52 -2.47
N SER A 227 9.64 -19.84 -1.40
CA SER A 227 8.20 -20.07 -1.48
C SER A 227 7.52 -19.68 -0.18
N VAL A 228 6.24 -19.31 -0.25
CA VAL A 228 5.38 -19.35 0.93
C VAL A 228 5.05 -20.82 1.17
N ARG A 229 5.55 -21.37 2.27
CA ARG A 229 5.47 -22.81 2.59
C ARG A 229 4.32 -23.16 3.52
N ALA A 230 3.79 -22.17 4.22
CA ALA A 230 2.62 -22.35 5.06
C ALA A 230 1.75 -21.09 5.07
N ILE A 231 0.43 -21.27 5.17
CA ILE A 231 -0.54 -20.18 5.31
C ILE A 231 -1.52 -20.49 6.46
N GLY A 232 -1.87 -19.48 7.25
CA GLY A 232 -2.85 -19.60 8.32
C GLY A 232 -3.72 -18.35 8.45
N LYS A 233 -4.94 -18.53 8.94
CA LYS A 233 -5.87 -17.43 9.24
C LYS A 233 -5.75 -17.00 10.70
N ILE A 234 -5.53 -15.72 10.92
CA ILE A 234 -5.31 -15.11 12.24
C ILE A 234 -6.60 -15.16 13.06
N LYS A 235 -6.46 -15.56 14.33
CA LYS A 235 -7.54 -15.59 15.33
C LYS A 235 -7.27 -14.67 16.51
N ALA A 236 -6.00 -14.35 16.79
CA ALA A 236 -5.65 -13.40 17.83
C ALA A 236 -4.30 -12.73 17.54
N ILE A 237 -4.17 -11.51 18.04
CA ILE A 237 -2.94 -10.73 18.03
C ILE A 237 -2.73 -10.24 19.46
N ILE A 238 -1.59 -10.59 20.05
CA ILE A 238 -1.28 -10.30 21.45
C ILE A 238 0.12 -9.71 21.50
N THR A 239 0.28 -8.59 22.19
CA THR A 239 1.61 -8.06 22.50
C THR A 239 2.04 -8.53 23.89
N ALA A 240 3.32 -8.89 24.02
CA ALA A 240 3.93 -9.22 25.29
C ALA A 240 5.19 -8.37 25.49
N VAL A 241 5.24 -7.62 26.59
CA VAL A 241 6.36 -6.74 26.94
C VAL A 241 6.96 -7.20 28.27
N THR A 242 8.26 -7.42 28.29
CA THR A 242 8.96 -7.84 29.50
C THR A 242 9.31 -6.61 30.34
N THR A 243 8.79 -6.55 31.57
CA THR A 243 9.08 -5.51 32.57
C THR A 243 9.75 -6.12 33.80
N GLU A 244 10.18 -5.27 34.75
CA GLU A 244 10.77 -5.73 36.02
C GLU A 244 9.78 -6.57 36.86
N ALA A 245 8.47 -6.38 36.65
CA ALA A 245 7.41 -7.08 37.38
C ALA A 245 6.94 -8.38 36.71
N GLY A 246 7.44 -8.70 35.52
CA GLY A 246 7.04 -9.86 34.73
C GLY A 246 6.69 -9.49 33.29
N ILE A 247 5.90 -10.34 32.62
CA ILE A 247 5.45 -10.09 31.24
C ILE A 247 4.07 -9.45 31.28
N GLU A 248 3.95 -8.27 30.70
CA GLU A 248 2.67 -7.58 30.47
C GLU A 248 2.08 -7.99 29.13
N TYR A 249 0.86 -8.50 29.15
CA TYR A 249 0.13 -8.93 27.95
C TYR A 249 -0.97 -7.95 27.60
N LYS A 250 -1.15 -7.68 26.31
CA LYS A 250 -2.28 -6.92 25.79
C LYS A 250 -2.83 -7.59 24.53
N ALA A 251 -4.13 -7.89 24.54
CA ALA A 251 -4.82 -8.36 23.34
C ALA A 251 -5.13 -7.18 22.42
N GLU A 252 -4.59 -7.21 21.20
CA GLU A 252 -4.95 -6.29 20.12
C GLU A 252 -6.11 -6.84 19.29
N LEU A 253 -6.19 -8.17 19.16
CA LEU A 253 -7.26 -8.91 18.50
C LEU A 253 -7.50 -10.25 19.20
N GLY A 254 -8.76 -10.65 19.33
CA GLY A 254 -9.13 -11.93 19.93
C GLY A 254 -8.88 -12.00 21.43
N GLU A 255 -8.91 -13.22 21.98
CA GLU A 255 -8.86 -13.45 23.43
C GLU A 255 -7.45 -13.79 23.92
N LEU A 256 -7.06 -13.26 25.09
CA LEU A 256 -5.86 -13.70 25.79
C LEU A 256 -6.20 -14.94 26.63
N THR A 257 -5.82 -16.13 26.17
CA THR A 257 -6.01 -17.40 26.89
C THR A 257 -4.71 -17.84 27.57
N ASP A 258 -4.80 -18.71 28.58
CA ASP A 258 -3.61 -19.23 29.25
C ASP A 258 -2.75 -20.10 28.33
N ASP A 259 -3.37 -20.84 27.41
CA ASP A 259 -2.66 -21.56 26.35
C ASP A 259 -1.81 -20.62 25.49
N ARG A 260 -2.38 -19.47 25.08
CA ARG A 260 -1.65 -18.45 24.29
C ARG A 260 -0.49 -17.83 25.08
N LYS A 261 -0.66 -17.61 26.40
CA LYS A 261 0.46 -17.17 27.26
C LYS A 261 1.56 -18.22 27.32
N GLN A 262 1.21 -19.50 27.45
CA GLN A 262 2.19 -20.59 27.43
C GLN A 262 2.94 -20.67 26.09
N GLN A 263 2.23 -20.53 24.97
CA GLN A 263 2.84 -20.47 23.63
C GLN A 263 3.79 -19.28 23.48
N ILE A 264 3.47 -18.11 24.04
CA ILE A 264 4.37 -16.95 24.09
C ILE A 264 5.63 -17.28 24.88
N CYS A 265 5.51 -17.88 26.07
CA CYS A 265 6.66 -18.30 26.85
C CYS A 265 7.55 -19.29 26.10
N LYS A 266 6.97 -20.26 25.40
CA LYS A 266 7.71 -21.19 24.53
C LYS A 266 8.43 -20.46 23.40
N ALA A 267 7.79 -19.48 22.77
CA ALA A 267 8.38 -18.70 21.68
C ALA A 267 9.57 -17.85 22.16
N ILE A 268 9.46 -17.25 23.35
CA ILE A 268 10.57 -16.52 23.98
C ILE A 268 11.74 -17.45 24.26
N GLU A 269 11.48 -18.66 24.75
CA GLU A 269 12.52 -19.65 25.03
C GLU A 269 13.17 -20.17 23.74
N ASP A 270 12.37 -20.49 22.71
CA ASP A 270 12.88 -20.93 21.40
C ASP A 270 13.71 -19.83 20.74
N GLY A 271 13.29 -18.57 20.84
CA GLY A 271 14.01 -17.41 20.34
C GLY A 271 15.45 -17.32 20.86
N LYS A 272 15.70 -17.73 22.10
CA LYS A 272 17.05 -17.76 22.70
C LYS A 272 17.99 -18.71 21.95
N ASN A 273 17.48 -19.81 21.40
CA ASN A 273 18.28 -20.76 20.62
C ASN A 273 18.86 -20.13 19.35
N TYR A 274 18.28 -19.02 18.88
CA TYR A 274 18.73 -18.28 17.70
C TYR A 274 19.42 -16.95 18.06
N GLY A 275 19.63 -16.67 19.35
CA GLY A 275 20.23 -15.44 19.84
C GLY A 275 19.29 -14.23 19.84
N TYR A 276 17.98 -14.43 19.81
CA TYR A 276 17.01 -13.34 19.87
C TYR A 276 16.84 -12.83 21.31
N VAL A 277 16.81 -11.51 21.45
CA VAL A 277 16.49 -10.82 22.70
C VAL A 277 15.06 -10.30 22.56
N MET A 278 14.12 -11.00 23.19
CA MET A 278 12.70 -10.76 23.06
C MET A 278 12.17 -10.00 24.28
N THR A 279 12.10 -8.67 24.19
CA THR A 279 11.68 -7.77 25.29
C THR A 279 10.33 -7.10 25.01
N GLY A 280 9.87 -7.10 23.77
CA GLY A 280 8.66 -6.41 23.34
C GLY A 280 8.23 -6.88 21.95
N GLU A 281 7.39 -7.90 21.92
CA GLU A 281 6.99 -8.58 20.69
C GLU A 281 5.47 -8.62 20.56
N ARG A 282 5.05 -8.70 19.30
CA ARG A 282 3.69 -8.97 18.88
C ARG A 282 3.61 -10.39 18.33
N TYR A 283 2.60 -11.11 18.78
CA TYR A 283 2.37 -12.52 18.53
C TYR A 283 1.07 -12.68 17.74
N PHE A 284 1.17 -13.30 16.56
CA PHE A 284 0.08 -13.55 15.62
C PHE A 284 -0.30 -15.03 15.68
N PHE A 285 -1.43 -15.32 16.30
CA PHE A 285 -1.95 -16.68 16.46
C PHE A 285 -2.88 -17.01 15.29
N VAL A 286 -2.62 -18.14 14.64
CA VAL A 286 -3.52 -18.71 13.63
C VAL A 286 -4.21 -19.94 14.19
N ASP A 287 -5.34 -20.33 13.59
CA ASP A 287 -6.01 -21.58 13.95
C ASP A 287 -5.11 -22.78 13.65
N LYS A 288 -4.62 -22.84 12.41
CA LYS A 288 -3.64 -23.81 11.95
C LYS A 288 -2.86 -23.26 10.76
N PHE A 289 -1.56 -23.55 10.70
CA PHE A 289 -0.80 -23.40 9.47
C PHE A 289 -1.01 -24.61 8.55
N TYR A 290 -1.46 -24.35 7.33
CA TYR A 290 -1.60 -25.33 6.27
C TYR A 290 -0.42 -25.22 5.31
N GLU A 291 0.15 -26.36 4.92
CA GLU A 291 1.26 -26.42 3.97
C GLU A 291 0.83 -25.95 2.57
N THR A 292 1.67 -25.14 1.92
CA THR A 292 1.45 -24.63 0.56
C THR A 292 2.78 -24.44 -0.18
N ASP A 293 2.73 -24.03 -1.46
CA ASP A 293 3.92 -23.81 -2.29
C ASP A 293 3.77 -22.61 -3.24
N PHE A 294 3.37 -21.45 -2.69
CA PHE A 294 3.24 -20.22 -3.49
C PHE A 294 4.61 -19.62 -3.82
N LYS A 295 5.13 -20.02 -4.98
CA LYS A 295 6.55 -19.90 -5.33
C LYS A 295 6.94 -18.53 -5.88
N LYS A 296 8.07 -17.99 -5.41
CA LYS A 296 8.70 -16.78 -5.96
C LYS A 296 9.58 -17.12 -7.16
N ILE A 297 9.29 -16.54 -8.33
CA ILE A 297 10.02 -16.83 -9.57
C ILE A 297 11.25 -15.95 -9.76
N THR A 298 11.26 -14.72 -9.24
CA THR A 298 12.40 -13.81 -9.40
C THR A 298 13.60 -14.22 -8.53
N PRO A 299 14.82 -13.75 -8.86
CA PRO A 299 16.02 -14.02 -8.06
C PRO A 299 15.94 -13.44 -6.64
N ARG A 300 16.66 -14.07 -5.69
CA ARG A 300 16.81 -13.65 -4.28
C ARG A 300 15.52 -13.74 -3.45
N ALA A 301 15.67 -13.66 -2.13
CA ALA A 301 14.52 -13.58 -1.21
C ALA A 301 13.81 -12.22 -1.37
N PRO A 302 12.50 -12.12 -1.08
CA PRO A 302 11.84 -10.82 -1.05
C PRO A 302 12.51 -9.92 -0.01
N MET A 303 12.78 -8.69 -0.40
CA MET A 303 13.32 -7.66 0.47
C MET A 303 12.11 -6.89 1.03
N GLY A 304 11.91 -6.97 2.35
CA GLY A 304 10.76 -6.36 3.02
C GLY A 304 9.54 -7.27 3.13
N THR A 305 8.50 -6.76 3.77
CA THR A 305 7.22 -7.47 3.92
C THR A 305 6.51 -7.51 2.58
N ARG A 306 5.90 -8.64 2.21
CA ARG A 306 4.98 -8.71 1.06
C ARG A 306 3.56 -8.86 1.57
N VAL A 307 2.63 -8.19 0.91
CA VAL A 307 1.20 -8.31 1.18
C VAL A 307 0.54 -8.62 -0.15
N PHE A 308 -0.29 -9.66 -0.16
CA PHE A 308 -1.00 -10.09 -1.34
C PHE A 308 -2.50 -10.03 -1.10
N ASP A 309 -3.23 -9.65 -2.14
CA ASP A 309 -4.67 -9.85 -2.21
C ASP A 309 -4.95 -11.26 -2.74
N LEU A 310 -5.51 -12.11 -1.88
CA LEU A 310 -5.86 -13.48 -2.22
C LEU A 310 -7.00 -13.55 -3.24
N THR A 311 -7.91 -12.57 -3.27
CA THR A 311 -8.99 -12.54 -4.28
C THR A 311 -8.43 -12.35 -5.69
N GLN A 312 -7.39 -11.53 -5.81
CA GLN A 312 -6.70 -11.30 -7.08
C GLN A 312 -5.86 -12.53 -7.49
N ILE A 313 -5.11 -13.13 -6.57
CA ILE A 313 -4.29 -14.32 -6.87
C ILE A 313 -5.16 -15.51 -7.30
N LEU A 314 -6.28 -15.70 -6.59
CA LEU A 314 -7.18 -16.83 -6.79
C LEU A 314 -8.27 -16.54 -7.83
N GLU A 315 -8.34 -15.30 -8.33
CA GLU A 315 -9.33 -14.85 -9.32
C GLU A 315 -10.77 -15.15 -8.87
N THR A 316 -11.09 -14.81 -7.61
CA THR A 316 -12.39 -15.07 -6.98
C THR A 316 -12.88 -13.87 -6.18
N GLU A 317 -14.18 -13.61 -6.18
CA GLU A 317 -14.80 -12.57 -5.35
C GLU A 317 -14.99 -13.01 -3.89
N GLN A 318 -15.00 -14.31 -3.62
CA GLN A 318 -15.15 -14.88 -2.28
C GLN A 318 -14.06 -15.90 -2.02
N LEU A 319 -13.38 -15.76 -0.88
CA LEU A 319 -12.33 -16.68 -0.49
C LEU A 319 -12.91 -17.97 0.07
N PRO A 320 -12.43 -19.14 -0.40
CA PRO A 320 -12.81 -20.43 0.19
C PRO A 320 -12.17 -20.60 1.57
N GLU A 321 -12.41 -21.76 2.18
CA GLU A 321 -11.79 -22.10 3.46
C GLU A 321 -10.26 -22.16 3.35
N ILE A 322 -9.55 -21.86 4.45
CA ILE A 322 -8.09 -21.71 4.48
C ILE A 322 -7.33 -22.92 3.92
N GLN A 323 -7.84 -24.13 4.16
CA GLN A 323 -7.23 -25.35 3.63
C GLN A 323 -7.27 -25.40 2.10
N GLU A 324 -8.38 -24.96 1.50
CA GLU A 324 -8.53 -24.89 0.05
C GLU A 324 -7.68 -23.76 -0.55
N ILE A 325 -7.61 -22.60 0.12
CA ILE A 325 -6.67 -21.53 -0.25
C ILE A 325 -5.24 -22.09 -0.32
N ALA A 326 -4.82 -22.87 0.68
CA ALA A 326 -3.48 -23.45 0.73
C ALA A 326 -3.20 -24.39 -0.45
N GLU A 327 -4.18 -25.19 -0.87
CA GLU A 327 -4.06 -26.06 -2.05
C GLU A 327 -4.00 -25.25 -3.36
N LEU A 328 -4.88 -24.27 -3.54
CA LEU A 328 -4.90 -23.43 -4.74
C LEU A 328 -3.61 -22.62 -4.92
N LEU A 329 -3.01 -22.18 -3.82
CA LEU A 329 -1.75 -21.43 -3.84
C LEU A 329 -0.55 -22.26 -4.31
N LYS A 330 -0.57 -23.60 -4.21
CA LYS A 330 0.52 -24.48 -4.67
C LYS A 330 0.77 -24.42 -6.18
N VAL A 331 -0.26 -24.06 -6.96
CA VAL A 331 -0.16 -23.94 -8.42
C VAL A 331 0.05 -22.51 -8.89
N LYS A 332 0.06 -21.54 -7.96
CA LYS A 332 0.27 -20.12 -8.26
C LYS A 332 1.72 -19.73 -8.02
N THR A 333 2.15 -18.65 -8.69
CA THR A 333 3.51 -18.10 -8.56
C THR A 333 3.45 -16.58 -8.48
N TRP A 334 4.50 -15.97 -7.93
CA TRP A 334 4.61 -14.53 -7.86
C TRP A 334 6.04 -14.06 -8.18
N SER A 335 6.13 -12.85 -8.74
CA SER A 335 7.39 -12.19 -9.08
C SER A 335 7.95 -11.43 -7.90
#